data_AF-A0A966KW72-F1
#
_entry.id   AF-A0A966KW72-F1
#
_cell.length_a   1.000
_cell.length_b   1.000
_cell.length_c   1.000
_cell.angle_alpha   90.00
_cell.angle_beta   90.00
_cell.angle_gamma   90.00
#
_symmetry.space_group_name_H-M   'P 1'
#
loop_
_entity.id
_entity.type
_entity.pdbx_description
1 polymer ?
#
loop_
_entity_poly.entity_id
_entity_poly.type
_entity_poly.pdbx_seq_one_letter_code
_entity_poly.pdbx_strand_id
1 'polypeptide(L)'
;DAAARAGAETAEVVGGRVRALLALDIDEQRTGPLALLRGATAAPTRVLLGAGVPTVVRDEFLEAQFPEDVYDLGPATFADLDPALHEPGLIWGAAKAHVHLARRRQSSDRF
;
A
#
# COMPACT_ATOMS: atom_id res chain seq x y z
N ASP A 1 19.45 15.90 -1.13
CA ASP A 1 20.22 14.91 -1.94
C ASP A 1 19.25 14.10 -2.82
N ALA A 2 19.75 13.09 -3.54
CA ALA A 2 18.94 12.25 -4.43
C ALA A 2 17.85 11.44 -3.70
N ALA A 3 18.12 10.98 -2.48
CA ALA A 3 17.16 10.23 -1.66
C ALA A 3 16.01 11.14 -1.21
N ALA A 4 16.31 12.34 -0.72
CA ALA A 4 15.30 13.32 -0.31
C ALA A 4 14.37 13.70 -1.48
N ARG A 5 14.93 13.91 -2.68
CA ARG A 5 14.13 14.21 -3.88
C ARG A 5 13.24 13.03 -4.29
N ALA A 6 13.81 11.82 -4.36
CA ALA A 6 13.04 10.62 -4.69
C ALA A 6 11.90 10.37 -3.69
N GLY A 7 12.16 10.61 -2.39
CA GLY A 7 11.15 10.52 -1.35
C GLY A 7 10.01 11.53 -1.54
N ALA A 8 10.34 12.80 -1.80
CA ALA A 8 9.34 13.85 -2.03
C ALA A 8 8.46 13.57 -3.26
N GLU A 9 9.06 13.21 -4.39
CA GLU A 9 8.32 12.85 -5.62
C GLU A 9 7.43 11.63 -5.40
N THR A 10 7.93 10.61 -4.70
CA THR A 10 7.16 9.40 -4.39
C THR A 10 5.98 9.73 -3.47
N ALA A 11 6.20 10.55 -2.43
CA ALA A 11 5.16 10.95 -1.50
C ALA A 11 4.05 11.75 -2.21
N GLU A 12 4.39 12.63 -3.14
CA GLU A 12 3.42 13.39 -3.93
C GLU A 12 2.56 12.46 -4.79
N VAL A 13 3.20 11.58 -5.56
CA VAL A 13 2.51 10.67 -6.49
C VAL A 13 1.66 9.65 -5.72
N VAL A 14 2.24 8.96 -4.74
CA VAL A 14 1.55 7.91 -3.99
C VAL A 14 0.47 8.52 -3.09
N GLY A 15 0.76 9.65 -2.44
CA GLY A 15 -0.23 10.38 -1.65
C GLY A 15 -1.42 10.84 -2.49
N GLY A 16 -1.17 11.31 -3.72
CA GLY A 16 -2.22 11.64 -4.68
C GLY A 16 -3.09 10.42 -5.05
N ARG A 17 -2.45 9.27 -5.32
CA ARG A 17 -3.16 8.01 -5.62
C ARG A 17 -3.97 7.48 -4.45
N VAL A 18 -3.44 7.56 -3.22
CA VAL A 18 -4.17 7.17 -2.02
C VAL A 18 -5.41 8.04 -1.82
N ARG A 19 -5.27 9.37 -1.95
CA ARG A 19 -6.42 10.28 -1.88
C ARG A 19 -7.46 9.97 -2.95
N ALA A 20 -7.03 9.76 -4.19
CA ALA A 20 -7.93 9.40 -5.28
C ALA A 20 -8.66 8.07 -5.01
N LEU A 21 -7.95 7.04 -4.53
CA LEU A 21 -8.54 5.75 -4.16
C LEU A 21 -9.61 5.92 -3.07
N LEU A 22 -9.31 6.69 -2.02
CA LEU A 22 -10.23 6.90 -0.90
C LEU A 22 -11.47 7.73 -1.28
N ALA A 23 -11.40 8.51 -2.37
CA ALA A 23 -12.53 9.25 -2.91
C ALA A 23 -13.46 8.40 -3.79
N LEU A 24 -13.02 7.23 -4.26
CA LEU A 24 -13.84 6.31 -5.02
C LEU A 24 -14.89 5.64 -4.14
N ASP A 25 -16.01 5.27 -4.74
CA ASP A 25 -16.95 4.35 -4.11
C ASP A 25 -16.27 3.01 -3.81
N ILE A 26 -16.68 2.35 -2.73
CA ILE A 26 -16.09 1.09 -2.26
C ILE A 26 -16.06 0.01 -3.35
N ASP A 27 -17.09 -0.09 -4.19
CA ASP A 27 -17.14 -1.11 -5.26
C ASP A 27 -16.17 -0.79 -6.42
N GLU A 28 -15.74 0.46 -6.56
CA GLU A 28 -14.77 0.89 -7.58
C GLU A 28 -13.32 0.75 -7.10
N GLN A 29 -13.10 0.58 -5.79
CA GLN A 29 -11.78 0.42 -5.20
C GLN A 29 -11.23 -1.01 -5.42
N ARG A 30 -10.62 -1.24 -6.58
CA ARG A 30 -9.97 -2.52 -6.95
C ARG A 30 -8.72 -2.89 -6.14
N THR A 31 -8.20 -1.95 -5.33
CA THR A 31 -7.02 -2.15 -4.47
C THR A 31 -7.27 -1.51 -3.09
N GLY A 32 -6.25 -1.53 -2.23
CA GLY A 32 -6.26 -0.89 -0.91
C GLY A 32 -5.11 0.12 -0.75
N PRO A 33 -5.23 1.07 0.19
CA PRO A 33 -4.21 2.07 0.44
C PRO A 33 -2.87 1.44 0.85
N LEU A 34 -2.88 0.38 1.65
CA LEU A 34 -1.64 -0.32 2.04
C LEU A 34 -0.93 -0.94 0.83
N ALA A 35 -1.67 -1.48 -0.15
CA ALA A 35 -1.08 -2.03 -1.37
C ALA A 35 -0.43 -0.92 -2.24
N LEU A 36 -1.03 0.27 -2.31
CA LEU A 36 -0.41 1.42 -2.97
C LEU A 36 0.89 1.85 -2.28
N LEU A 37 0.91 1.84 -0.95
CA LEU A 37 2.07 2.21 -0.15
C LEU A 37 3.21 1.18 -0.27
N ARG A 38 2.88 -0.12 -0.30
CA ARG A 38 3.87 -1.18 -0.60
C ARG A 38 4.49 -1.03 -1.99
N GLY A 39 3.73 -0.52 -2.97
CA GLY A 39 4.28 -0.21 -4.29
C GLY A 39 5.20 1.03 -4.34
N ALA A 40 5.29 1.81 -3.26
CA ALA A 40 6.11 3.02 -3.21
C ALA A 40 7.61 2.74 -3.06
N THR A 41 7.99 1.49 -2.78
CA THR A 41 9.38 1.07 -2.49
C THR A 41 10.29 1.11 -3.72
N ALA A 42 9.73 1.12 -4.94
CA ALA A 42 10.52 1.13 -6.17
C ALA A 42 11.47 2.35 -6.29
N ALA A 43 11.09 3.50 -5.73
CA ALA A 43 11.95 4.68 -5.73
C ALA A 43 13.16 4.54 -4.77
N PRO A 44 12.97 4.27 -3.46
CA PRO A 44 14.11 4.06 -2.56
C PRO A 44 14.96 2.85 -2.97
N THR A 45 14.37 1.76 -3.49
CA THR A 45 15.13 0.63 -4.04
C THR A 45 16.11 1.06 -5.13
N ARG A 46 15.67 1.88 -6.10
CA ARG A 46 16.56 2.41 -7.15
C ARG A 46 17.67 3.30 -6.60
N VAL A 47 17.38 4.09 -5.57
CA VAL A 47 18.39 4.95 -4.92
C VAL A 47 19.47 4.09 -4.24
N LEU A 48 19.07 3.06 -3.50
CA LEU A 48 19.99 2.15 -2.82
C LEU A 48 20.83 1.32 -3.79
N LEU A 49 20.20 0.75 -4.83
CA LEU A 49 20.90 0.02 -5.89
C LEU A 49 21.91 0.94 -6.61
N GLY A 50 21.51 2.16 -6.96
CA GLY A 50 22.37 3.15 -7.59
C GLY A 50 23.55 3.60 -6.71
N ALA A 51 23.41 3.48 -5.38
CA ALA A 51 24.47 3.71 -4.41
C ALA A 51 25.33 2.46 -4.13
N GLY A 52 25.04 1.31 -4.74
CA GLY A 52 25.77 0.06 -4.57
C GLY A 52 25.53 -0.63 -3.23
N VAL A 53 24.41 -0.33 -2.55
CA VAL A 53 24.06 -0.99 -1.28
C VAL A 53 23.67 -2.45 -1.55
N PRO A 54 24.30 -3.45 -0.90
CA PRO A 54 23.90 -4.85 -1.06
C PRO A 54 22.46 -5.11 -0.65
N THR A 55 21.75 -5.96 -1.40
CA THR A 55 20.37 -6.37 -1.08
C THR A 55 20.33 -7.22 0.19
N VAL A 56 19.14 -7.41 0.75
CA VAL A 56 18.94 -8.20 1.98
C VAL A 56 18.42 -9.60 1.66
N VAL A 57 18.70 -10.57 2.52
CA VAL A 57 18.05 -11.89 2.46
C VAL A 57 16.64 -11.75 3.01
N ARG A 58 15.65 -12.23 2.26
CA ARG A 58 14.23 -12.11 2.61
C ARG A 58 13.61 -13.48 2.77
N ASP A 59 12.47 -13.51 3.45
CA ASP A 59 11.64 -14.70 3.53
C ASP A 59 11.09 -15.06 2.13
N GLU A 60 11.08 -16.34 1.78
CA GLU A 60 10.65 -16.83 0.45
C GLU A 60 9.24 -16.35 0.07
N PHE A 61 8.33 -16.24 1.05
CA PHE A 61 6.98 -15.72 0.80
C PHE A 61 7.02 -14.24 0.40
N LEU A 62 7.85 -13.45 1.06
CA LEU A 62 7.98 -12.02 0.79
C LEU A 62 8.69 -11.76 -0.54
N GLU A 63 9.68 -12.58 -0.91
CA GLU A 63 10.31 -12.55 -2.23
C GLU A 63 9.30 -12.86 -3.35
N ALA A 64 8.45 -13.87 -3.16
CA ALA A 64 7.43 -14.24 -4.13
C ALA A 64 6.31 -13.18 -4.25
N GLN A 65 5.88 -12.59 -3.15
CA GLN A 65 4.81 -11.57 -3.12
C GLN A 65 5.29 -10.20 -3.63
N PHE A 66 6.52 -9.82 -3.31
CA PHE A 66 7.07 -8.50 -3.61
C PHE A 66 8.49 -8.62 -4.20
N PRO A 67 8.63 -9.14 -5.43
CA PRO A 67 9.94 -9.43 -6.02
C PRO A 67 10.80 -8.17 -6.23
N GLU A 68 10.17 -7.01 -6.40
CA GLU A 68 10.85 -5.73 -6.62
C GLU A 68 11.34 -5.07 -5.31
N ASP A 69 10.89 -5.56 -4.15
CA ASP A 69 11.25 -5.00 -2.84
C ASP A 69 12.48 -5.68 -2.24
N VAL A 70 13.59 -5.67 -2.98
CA VAL A 70 14.84 -6.38 -2.64
C VAL A 70 15.53 -5.90 -1.35
N TYR A 71 15.00 -4.86 -0.70
CA TYR A 71 15.46 -4.33 0.58
C TYR A 71 14.43 -4.44 1.70
N ASP A 72 13.28 -5.07 1.45
CA ASP A 72 12.21 -5.25 2.43
C ASP A 72 11.71 -3.94 3.05
N LEU A 73 11.50 -2.92 2.20
CA LEU A 73 11.14 -1.57 2.61
C LEU A 73 9.62 -1.38 2.75
N GLY A 74 8.83 -2.31 2.20
CA GLY A 74 7.40 -2.21 2.12
C GLY A 74 6.74 -2.40 3.49
N PRO A 75 5.79 -1.54 3.89
CA PRO A 75 5.09 -1.71 5.16
C PRO A 75 4.27 -3.00 5.16
N ALA A 76 4.46 -3.85 6.16
CA ALA A 76 3.61 -5.00 6.43
C ALA A 76 2.23 -4.55 6.95
N THR A 77 2.18 -3.47 7.72
CA THR A 77 0.96 -2.89 8.30
C THR A 77 1.00 -1.36 8.24
N PHE A 78 -0.14 -0.70 8.50
CA PHE A 78 -0.17 0.76 8.63
C PHE A 78 0.64 1.28 9.83
N ALA A 79 0.82 0.45 10.87
CA ALA A 79 1.60 0.83 12.05
C ALA A 79 3.10 0.98 11.75
N ASP A 80 3.59 0.35 10.67
CA ASP A 80 4.98 0.48 10.22
C ASP A 80 5.27 1.88 9.63
N LEU A 81 4.22 2.60 9.23
CA LEU A 81 4.33 3.97 8.73
C LEU A 81 4.18 4.98 9.87
N ASP A 82 3.12 4.82 10.66
CA ASP A 82 2.86 5.63 11.85
C ASP A 82 1.92 4.82 12.78
N PRO A 83 2.24 4.65 14.07
CA PRO A 83 1.37 3.95 15.02
C PRO A 83 -0.07 4.47 15.05
N ALA A 84 -0.29 5.77 14.82
CA ALA A 84 -1.62 6.38 14.79
C ALA A 84 -2.48 5.89 13.62
N LEU A 85 -1.90 5.28 12.59
CA LEU A 85 -2.62 4.74 11.44
C LEU A 85 -3.10 3.30 11.64
N HIS A 86 -2.72 2.64 12.74
CA HIS A 86 -3.12 1.26 13.02
C HIS A 86 -4.64 1.12 13.08
N GLU A 87 -5.29 1.86 13.98
CA GLU A 87 -6.74 1.78 14.19
C GLU A 87 -7.53 2.28 12.96
N PRO A 88 -7.23 3.44 12.35
CA PRO A 88 -7.89 3.87 11.11
C PRO A 88 -7.80 2.82 9.98
N GLY A 89 -6.65 2.16 9.84
CA GLY A 89 -6.46 1.10 8.85
C GLY A 89 -7.38 -0.10 9.06
N LEU A 90 -7.54 -0.55 10.32
CA LEU A 90 -8.45 -1.64 10.67
C LEU A 90 -9.91 -1.26 10.44
N ILE A 91 -10.32 -0.07 10.89
CA ILE A 91 -11.69 0.44 10.72
C ILE A 91 -12.05 0.54 9.24
N TRP A 92 -11.15 1.10 8.42
CA TRP A 92 -11.36 1.19 6.97
C TRP A 92 -11.57 -0.19 6.34
N GLY A 93 -10.72 -1.17 6.67
CA GLY A 93 -10.81 -2.53 6.14
C GLY A 93 -12.14 -3.21 6.52
N ALA A 94 -12.55 -3.08 7.79
CA ALA A 94 -13.81 -3.62 8.27
C ALA A 94 -15.03 -2.94 7.60
N ALA A 95 -15.01 -1.62 7.49
CA ALA A 95 -16.07 -0.85 6.84
C ALA A 95 -16.22 -1.24 5.36
N LYS A 96 -15.11 -1.34 4.62
CA LYS A 96 -15.11 -1.80 3.22
C LYS A 96 -15.72 -3.20 3.07
N ALA A 97 -15.30 -4.15 3.90
CA ALA A 97 -15.86 -5.50 3.89
C ALA A 97 -17.36 -5.53 4.20
N HIS A 98 -17.79 -4.75 5.21
CA HIS A 98 -19.19 -4.62 5.59
C HIS A 98 -20.06 -4.10 4.43
N VAL A 99 -19.61 -3.03 3.75
CA VAL A 99 -20.33 -2.45 2.60
C VAL A 99 -20.46 -3.47 1.46
N HIS A 100 -19.39 -4.17 1.08
CA HIS A 100 -19.46 -5.21 0.05
C HIS A 100 -20.40 -6.36 0.42
N LEU A 101 -20.47 -6.75 1.70
CA LEU A 101 -21.40 -7.79 2.16
C LEU A 101 -22.85 -7.29 2.15
N ALA A 102 -23.10 -6.07 2.62
CA ALA A 102 -24.44 -5.48 2.64
C ALA A 102 -25.01 -5.32 1.22
N ARG A 103 -24.21 -4.83 0.27
CA ARG A 103 -24.63 -4.65 -1.13
C ARG A 103 -24.89 -5.99 -1.83
N ARG A 104 -24.06 -7.01 -1.60
CA ARG A 104 -24.30 -8.36 -2.14
C ARG A 104 -25.64 -8.94 -1.69
N ARG A 105 -26.00 -8.76 -0.41
CA ARG A 105 -27.30 -9.21 0.13
C ARG A 105 -28.48 -8.50 -0.55
N GLN A 106 -28.39 -7.19 -0.72
CA GLN A 106 -29.43 -6.39 -1.41
C GLN A 106 -29.60 -6.78 -2.89
N SER A 107 -28.50 -7.12 -3.57
CA SER A 107 -28.54 -7.60 -4.95
C SER A 107 -29.11 -9.02 -5.05
N SER A 108 -28.87 -9.88 -4.06
CA SER A 108 -29.43 -11.24 -3.99
C SER A 108 -30.92 -11.26 -3.67
N ASP A 109 -31.43 -10.32 -2.88
CA ASP A 109 -32.87 -10.21 -2.52
C ASP A 109 -33.74 -9.65 -3.66
N ARG A 110 -33.12 -9.23 -4.78
CA ARG A 110 -33.80 -8.58 -5.92
C ARG A 110 -34.10 -9.54 -7.09
N PHE A 111 -33.82 -10.83 -6.92
CA PHE A 111 -34.09 -11.92 -7.85
C PHE A 111 -34.83 -13.05 -7.13
#